data_AF-A0A7K2N0Q5-F1
#
_entry.id   AF-A0A7K2N0Q5-F1
#
_cell.length_a   1.000
_cell.length_b   1.000
_cell.length_c   1.000
_cell.angle_alpha   90.00
_cell.angle_beta   90.00
_cell.angle_gamma   90.00
#
_symmetry.space_group_name_H-M   'P 1'
#
loop_
_entity.id
_entity.type
_entity.pdbx_description
1 polymer ?
#
loop_
_entity_poly.entity_id
_entity_poly.type
_entity_poly.pdbx_seq_one_letter_code
_entity_poly.pdbx_strand_id
1 'polypeptide(L)'
;MRHPFPDPARPSGPSRRTVIAMACASLATVPLLTPSRAAAASARATGLDDPAKKEIAMQLVSSAENSSLDWKAQYRYIEDIGDGRGYTAGIIGFCSGTGDMLDLV
;
A
#
# COMPACT_ATOMS: atom_id res chain seq x y z
N MET A 1 38.38 -6.84 62.40
CA MET A 1 37.57 -7.77 61.59
C MET A 1 36.75 -6.92 60.61
N ARG A 2 36.91 -7.16 59.30
CA ARG A 2 36.15 -6.58 58.14
C ARG A 2 36.51 -5.14 57.75
N HIS A 3 37.48 -4.97 56.84
CA HIS A 3 37.35 -4.85 55.38
C HIS A 3 36.83 -3.47 54.91
N PRO A 4 37.69 -2.59 54.34
CA PRO A 4 37.25 -1.49 53.49
C PRO A 4 36.68 -2.07 52.19
N PHE A 5 35.48 -1.62 51.79
CA PHE A 5 34.93 -1.90 50.47
C PHE A 5 35.71 -1.10 49.41
N PRO A 6 36.24 -1.73 48.35
CA PRO A 6 36.74 -1.00 47.19
C PRO A 6 35.59 -0.61 46.26
N ASP A 7 35.67 0.62 45.77
CA ASP A 7 34.83 1.19 44.70
C ASP A 7 35.03 0.38 43.39
N PRO A 8 33.98 -0.09 42.71
CA PRO A 8 34.16 -0.87 41.48
C PRO A 8 34.69 0.01 40.34
N ALA A 9 35.81 -0.43 39.76
CA ALA A 9 36.44 0.17 38.60
C ALA A 9 35.45 0.37 37.44
N ARG A 10 35.43 1.60 36.90
CA ARG A 10 34.67 1.97 35.69
C ARG A 10 35.29 1.25 34.48
N PRO A 11 34.54 0.44 33.70
CA PRO A 11 35.12 -0.27 32.56
C PRO A 11 35.49 0.70 31.44
N SER A 12 36.74 0.61 30.96
CA SER A 12 37.22 1.25 29.76
C SER A 12 36.62 0.56 28.53
N GLY A 13 35.74 1.24 27.82
CA GLY A 13 35.14 0.72 26.59
C GLY A 13 36.21 0.51 25.49
N PRO A 14 36.16 -0.59 24.72
CA PRO A 14 37.12 -0.84 23.67
C PRO A 14 36.95 0.15 22.50
N SER A 15 38.09 0.65 22.03
CA SER A 15 38.23 1.59 20.92
C SER A 15 37.72 1.00 19.60
N ARG A 16 36.89 1.77 18.88
CA ARG A 16 36.20 1.42 17.61
C ARG A 16 37.12 1.06 16.43
N ARG A 17 38.44 1.02 16.62
CA ARG A 17 39.42 0.83 15.55
C ARG A 17 39.85 -0.62 15.31
N THR A 18 39.38 -1.58 16.10
CA THR A 18 39.82 -2.99 16.01
C THR A 18 38.66 -3.95 15.75
N VAL A 19 37.75 -3.61 14.83
CA VAL A 19 36.68 -4.53 14.39
C VAL A 19 36.73 -4.83 12.88
N ILE A 20 37.56 -4.13 12.10
CA ILE A 20 37.65 -4.33 10.63
C ILE A 20 38.74 -5.36 10.24
N ALA A 21 38.93 -6.44 11.02
CA ALA A 21 39.96 -7.44 10.73
C ALA A 21 39.54 -8.91 10.90
N MET A 22 38.24 -9.22 10.91
CA MET A 22 37.76 -10.62 10.91
C MET A 22 36.47 -10.79 10.09
N ALA A 23 36.47 -10.38 8.83
CA ALA A 23 35.37 -10.65 7.90
C ALA A 23 35.82 -11.35 6.61
N CYS A 24 36.90 -12.16 6.69
CA CYS A 24 37.46 -12.86 5.54
C CYS A 24 37.76 -14.33 5.88
N ALA A 25 36.76 -15.14 6.28
CA ALA A 25 36.87 -16.60 6.26
C ALA A 25 35.52 -17.28 6.58
N SER A 26 34.62 -17.38 5.60
CA SER A 26 33.59 -18.44 5.57
C SER A 26 32.91 -18.50 4.19
N LEU A 27 33.67 -18.83 3.14
CA LEU A 27 33.12 -19.42 1.92
C LEU A 27 33.08 -20.93 2.10
N ALA A 28 31.98 -21.49 2.60
CA ALA A 28 31.65 -22.89 2.40
C ALA A 28 30.17 -23.16 2.65
N THR A 29 29.53 -23.83 1.67
CA THR A 29 28.21 -24.47 1.72
C THR A 29 26.97 -23.56 1.75
N VAL A 30 26.63 -23.01 0.59
CA VAL A 30 25.23 -22.68 0.26
C VAL A 30 24.57 -23.97 -0.27
N PRO A 31 23.61 -24.59 0.43
CA PRO A 31 22.82 -25.65 -0.19
C PRO A 31 22.06 -25.02 -1.36
N LEU A 32 22.15 -25.61 -2.56
CA LEU A 32 21.28 -25.26 -3.67
C LEU A 32 19.83 -25.50 -3.23
N LEU A 33 19.16 -24.44 -2.76
CA LEU A 33 17.70 -24.38 -2.72
C LEU A 33 17.26 -24.43 -4.18
N THR A 34 17.01 -25.62 -4.70
CA THR A 34 16.16 -25.77 -5.87
C THR A 34 14.75 -25.40 -5.40
N PRO A 35 14.15 -24.28 -5.86
CA PRO A 35 12.74 -24.08 -5.61
C PRO A 35 12.03 -25.23 -6.31
N SER A 36 11.41 -26.11 -5.54
CA SER A 36 10.39 -27.00 -6.08
C SER A 36 9.36 -26.09 -6.71
N ARG A 37 9.39 -26.01 -8.05
CA ARG A 37 8.35 -25.35 -8.83
C ARG A 37 7.15 -26.29 -8.75
N ALA A 38 6.52 -26.34 -7.58
CA ALA A 38 5.16 -26.78 -7.46
C ALA A 38 4.43 -26.04 -8.58
N ALA A 39 3.88 -26.79 -9.52
CA ALA A 39 3.04 -26.24 -10.56
C ALA A 39 1.85 -25.64 -9.83
N ALA A 40 1.98 -24.37 -9.42
CA ALA A 40 0.85 -23.56 -9.06
C ALA A 40 -0.01 -23.56 -10.32
N ALA A 41 -1.07 -24.37 -10.30
CA ALA A 41 -2.14 -24.22 -11.25
C ALA A 41 -2.43 -22.72 -11.30
N SER A 42 -2.28 -22.13 -12.49
CA SER A 42 -2.53 -20.70 -12.66
C SER A 42 -4.00 -20.48 -12.32
N ALA A 43 -4.26 -20.13 -11.05
CA ALA A 43 -5.56 -19.65 -10.66
C ALA A 43 -5.78 -18.41 -11.51
N ARG A 44 -6.73 -18.51 -12.45
CA ARG A 44 -7.02 -17.43 -13.37
C ARG A 44 -7.37 -16.22 -12.52
N ALA A 45 -6.55 -15.17 -12.59
CA ALA A 45 -6.81 -13.96 -11.83
C ALA A 45 -8.21 -13.46 -12.19
N THR A 46 -9.05 -13.23 -11.17
CA THR A 46 -10.37 -12.64 -11.38
C THR A 46 -10.22 -11.23 -11.97
N GLY A 47 -11.17 -10.82 -12.82
CA GLY A 47 -11.16 -9.50 -13.44
C GLY A 47 -11.60 -8.39 -12.48
N LEU A 48 -11.90 -7.21 -13.02
CA LEU A 48 -12.36 -6.06 -12.23
C LEU A 48 -13.77 -6.25 -11.66
N ASP A 49 -14.54 -7.20 -12.19
CA ASP A 49 -15.87 -7.56 -11.68
C ASP A 49 -15.84 -8.33 -10.35
N ASP A 50 -14.65 -8.83 -9.94
CA ASP A 50 -14.44 -9.34 -8.60
C ASP A 50 -14.80 -8.27 -7.56
N PRO A 51 -15.66 -8.55 -6.57
CA PRO A 51 -16.17 -7.51 -5.67
C PRO A 51 -15.08 -6.71 -4.95
N ALA A 52 -13.98 -7.36 -4.55
CA ALA A 52 -12.87 -6.67 -3.88
C ALA A 52 -12.10 -5.79 -4.87
N LYS A 53 -11.87 -6.27 -6.09
CA LYS A 53 -11.20 -5.47 -7.13
C LYS A 53 -12.07 -4.34 -7.65
N LYS A 54 -13.38 -4.53 -7.72
CA LYS A 54 -14.35 -3.49 -8.07
C LYS A 54 -14.32 -2.36 -7.04
N GLU A 55 -14.34 -2.70 -5.75
CA GLU A 55 -14.24 -1.69 -4.68
C GLU A 55 -12.94 -0.88 -4.80
N ILE A 56 -11.79 -1.54 -5.04
CA ILE A 56 -10.52 -0.86 -5.28
C ILE A 56 -10.58 0.03 -6.53
N ALA A 57 -11.22 -0.44 -7.60
CA ALA A 57 -11.40 0.36 -8.81
C ALA A 57 -12.18 1.64 -8.56
N MET A 58 -13.28 1.56 -7.80
CA MET A 58 -14.06 2.73 -7.40
C MET A 58 -13.24 3.72 -6.57
N GLN A 59 -12.44 3.22 -5.62
CA GLN A 59 -11.54 4.04 -4.81
C GLN A 59 -10.45 4.73 -5.65
N LEU A 60 -9.89 4.04 -6.64
CA LEU A 60 -8.90 4.62 -7.56
C LEU A 60 -9.50 5.76 -8.38
N VAL A 61 -10.70 5.58 -8.95
CA VAL A 61 -11.42 6.64 -9.68
C VAL A 61 -11.70 7.83 -8.76
N SER A 62 -12.28 7.61 -7.59
CA SER A 62 -12.58 8.67 -6.62
C SER A 62 -11.32 9.40 -6.13
N SER A 63 -10.18 8.72 -6.04
CA SER A 63 -8.91 9.36 -5.66
C SER A 63 -8.46 10.39 -6.68
N ALA A 64 -8.71 10.14 -7.97
CA ALA A 64 -8.38 11.07 -9.04
C ALA A 64 -9.43 12.18 -9.16
N GLU A 65 -10.72 11.84 -9.18
CA GLU A 65 -11.82 12.79 -9.42
C GLU A 65 -12.14 13.66 -8.19
N ASN A 66 -11.95 13.14 -6.98
CA ASN A 66 -12.43 13.77 -5.75
C ASN A 66 -11.40 13.81 -4.63
N SER A 67 -10.15 13.41 -4.87
CA SER A 67 -9.08 13.39 -3.86
C SER A 67 -9.48 12.66 -2.56
N SER A 68 -10.31 11.62 -2.68
CA SER A 68 -10.84 10.83 -1.55
C SER A 68 -11.03 9.37 -1.96
N LEU A 69 -10.91 8.44 -1.02
CA LEU A 69 -11.26 7.03 -1.26
C LEU A 69 -12.76 6.75 -1.01
N ASP A 70 -13.49 7.66 -0.35
CA ASP A 70 -14.92 7.50 -0.08
C ASP A 70 -15.77 7.88 -1.30
N TRP A 71 -15.76 7.01 -2.30
CA TRP A 71 -16.51 7.19 -3.54
C TRP A 71 -18.03 7.26 -3.32
N LYS A 72 -18.53 6.66 -2.23
CA LYS A 72 -19.97 6.64 -1.91
C LYS A 72 -20.46 8.02 -1.46
N ALA A 73 -19.57 8.89 -0.97
CA ALA A 73 -19.94 10.27 -0.65
C ALA A 73 -20.46 11.04 -1.89
N GLN A 74 -20.10 10.63 -3.11
CA GLN A 74 -20.53 11.28 -4.35
C GLN A 74 -21.95 10.92 -4.79
N TYR A 75 -22.62 9.94 -4.17
CA TYR A 75 -24.02 9.63 -4.51
C TYR A 75 -24.94 10.85 -4.41
N ARG A 76 -24.65 11.77 -3.47
CA ARG A 76 -25.42 13.00 -3.26
C ARG A 76 -24.92 14.20 -4.04
N TYR A 77 -23.82 14.06 -4.79
CA TYR A 77 -23.26 15.17 -5.55
C TYR A 77 -24.23 15.57 -6.66
N ILE A 78 -24.49 16.87 -6.78
CA ILE A 78 -25.25 17.47 -7.88
C ILE A 78 -24.90 18.95 -7.99
N GLU A 79 -24.47 19.39 -9.16
CA GLU A 79 -24.11 20.78 -9.42
C GLU A 79 -24.17 21.06 -10.93
N ASP A 80 -24.59 22.26 -11.33
CA ASP A 80 -24.33 22.74 -12.68
C ASP A 80 -23.00 23.51 -12.65
N ILE A 81 -21.98 22.92 -13.24
CA ILE A 81 -20.61 23.45 -13.23
C ILE A 81 -20.33 24.44 -14.38
N GLY A 82 -21.35 24.79 -15.17
CA GLY A 82 -21.24 25.77 -16.25
C GLY A 82 -20.48 25.29 -17.48
N ASP A 83 -20.33 23.98 -17.67
CA ASP A 83 -19.63 23.39 -18.83
C ASP A 83 -20.57 23.09 -20.02
N GLY A 84 -21.84 23.49 -19.91
CA GLY A 84 -22.86 23.32 -20.94
C GLY A 84 -23.56 21.97 -20.94
N ARG A 85 -23.33 21.10 -19.95
CA ARG A 85 -24.01 19.79 -19.82
C ARG A 85 -25.19 19.80 -18.85
N GLY A 86 -25.54 20.96 -18.29
CA GLY A 86 -26.55 21.10 -17.26
C GLY A 86 -26.06 20.60 -15.90
N TYR A 87 -26.93 19.95 -15.13
CA TYR A 87 -26.52 19.35 -13.86
C TYR A 87 -25.64 18.12 -14.10
N THR A 88 -24.50 18.06 -13.42
CA THR A 88 -23.63 16.90 -13.27
C THR A 88 -23.86 16.30 -11.88
N ALA A 89 -24.17 15.01 -11.79
CA ALA A 89 -24.53 14.37 -10.53
C ALA A 89 -23.97 12.95 -10.34
N GLY A 90 -23.92 12.53 -9.09
CA GLY A 90 -23.63 11.14 -8.70
C GLY A 90 -22.16 10.72 -8.88
N ILE A 91 -21.94 9.40 -8.75
CA ILE A 91 -20.62 8.78 -8.62
C ILE A 91 -19.74 8.79 -9.87
N ILE A 92 -20.33 9.04 -11.05
CA ILE A 92 -19.61 9.07 -12.34
C ILE A 92 -19.91 10.33 -13.17
N GLY A 93 -20.62 11.31 -12.58
CA GLY A 93 -20.97 12.54 -13.29
C GLY A 93 -22.03 12.34 -14.38
N PHE A 94 -23.18 11.75 -14.04
CA PHE A 94 -24.33 11.71 -14.92
C PHE A 94 -24.76 13.14 -15.25
N CYS A 95 -25.02 13.47 -16.52
CA CYS A 95 -25.38 14.84 -16.90
C CYS A 95 -26.80 14.95 -17.48
N SER A 96 -27.55 15.99 -17.07
CA SER A 96 -28.92 16.20 -17.55
C SER A 96 -28.99 16.55 -19.03
N GLY A 97 -27.93 17.15 -19.59
CA GLY A 97 -27.82 17.54 -20.98
C GLY A 97 -27.33 16.44 -21.93
N THR A 98 -26.89 15.27 -21.43
CA THR A 98 -26.35 14.18 -22.26
C THR A 98 -27.24 12.93 -22.29
N GLY A 99 -28.35 12.93 -21.55
CA GLY A 99 -29.34 11.86 -21.56
C GLY A 99 -29.05 10.71 -20.59
N ASP A 100 -27.82 10.51 -20.17
CA ASP A 100 -27.43 9.47 -19.19
C ASP A 100 -28.03 9.70 -17.80
N MET A 101 -28.21 10.96 -17.35
CA MET A 101 -28.98 11.23 -16.14
C MET A 101 -30.47 10.89 -16.30
N LEU A 102 -31.02 11.04 -17.50
CA LEU A 102 -32.41 10.67 -17.79
C LEU A 102 -32.58 9.15 -17.80
N ASP A 103 -31.62 8.41 -18.36
CA ASP A 103 -31.65 6.94 -18.35
C ASP A 103 -31.52 6.34 -16.94
N LEU A 104 -30.92 7.09 -16.01
CA LEU A 104 -30.74 6.67 -14.62
C LEU A 104 -32.05 6.73 -13.80
N VAL A 105 -32.97 7.64 -14.12
CA VAL A 105 -34.17 7.96 -13.31
C VAL A 105 -35.44 7.31 -13.85
#